data_AF-A0A2N0D0S3-F1
#
_entry.id   AF-A0A2N0D0S3-F1
#
_cell.length_a   1.000
_cell.length_b   1.000
_cell.length_c   1.000
_cell.angle_alpha   90.00
_cell.angle_beta   90.00
_cell.angle_gamma   90.00
#
_symmetry.space_group_name_H-M   'P 1'
#
loop_
_entity.id
_entity.type
_entity.pdbx_description
1 polymer ?
#
loop_
_entity_poly.entity_id
_entity_poly.type
_entity_poly.pdbx_seq_one_letter_code
_entity_poly.pdbx_strand_id
1 'polypeptide(L)'
;MQRRLVRVLASQGIPQFHICRVLGIDGKTLRKHFRRELDIGGARLEASLALRLLNIASGKDATALKAVIFLLRARFGWSPYLPPSR
;
A
#
# COMPACT_ATOMS: atom_id res chain seq x y z
N MET A 1 -9.09 1.99 -19.61
CA MET A 1 -9.79 1.64 -18.34
C MET A 1 -8.96 0.81 -17.36
N GLN A 2 -8.30 -0.28 -17.80
CA GLN A 2 -7.62 -1.25 -16.91
C GLN A 2 -6.55 -0.62 -15.98
N ARG A 3 -5.79 0.37 -16.44
CA ARG A 3 -4.78 1.08 -15.62
C ARG A 3 -5.36 1.77 -14.38
N ARG A 4 -6.54 2.39 -14.52
CA ARG A 4 -7.21 3.06 -13.39
C ARG A 4 -7.67 2.03 -12.36
N LEU A 5 -8.20 0.89 -12.83
CA LEU A 5 -8.65 -0.20 -11.97
C LEU A 5 -7.48 -0.83 -11.19
N VAL A 6 -6.34 -1.12 -11.83
CA VAL A 6 -5.12 -1.59 -11.13
C VAL A 6 -4.71 -0.64 -10.02
N ARG A 7 -4.66 0.67 -10.32
CA ARG A 7 -4.26 1.69 -9.35
C ARG A 7 -5.20 1.73 -8.15
N VAL A 8 -6.51 1.65 -8.39
CA VAL A 8 -7.52 1.64 -7.32
C VAL A 8 -7.37 0.40 -6.45
N LEU A 9 -7.29 -0.80 -7.05
CA LEU A 9 -7.13 -2.04 -6.30
C LEU A 9 -5.83 -2.06 -5.48
N ALA A 10 -4.73 -1.59 -6.07
CA ALA A 10 -3.45 -1.47 -5.37
C ALA A 10 -3.54 -0.47 -4.19
N SER A 11 -4.24 0.66 -4.36
CA SER A 11 -4.45 1.64 -3.29
C SER A 11 -5.33 1.14 -2.14
N GLN A 12 -6.18 0.14 -2.40
CA GLN A 12 -6.98 -0.53 -1.37
C GLN A 12 -6.20 -1.65 -0.66
N GLY A 13 -4.94 -1.88 -1.03
CA GLY A 13 -4.09 -2.92 -0.42
C GLY A 13 -4.30 -4.32 -0.96
N ILE A 14 -5.08 -4.49 -2.04
CA ILE A 14 -5.34 -5.79 -2.67
C ILE A 14 -4.03 -6.42 -3.19
N PRO A 15 -3.75 -7.70 -2.89
CA PRO A 15 -2.59 -8.42 -3.41
C PRO A 15 -2.56 -8.50 -4.94
N GLN A 16 -1.37 -8.45 -5.54
CA GLN A 16 -1.19 -8.52 -7.00
C GLN A 16 -1.84 -9.77 -7.64
N PHE A 17 -1.85 -10.92 -6.96
CA PHE A 17 -2.47 -12.13 -7.49
C PHE A 17 -4.00 -12.00 -7.66
N HIS A 18 -4.66 -11.27 -6.75
CA HIS A 18 -6.10 -10.99 -6.88
C HIS A 18 -6.35 -10.00 -8.01
N ILE A 19 -5.49 -8.99 -8.17
CA ILE A 19 -5.55 -8.04 -9.29
C ILE A 19 -5.40 -8.78 -10.63
N CYS A 20 -4.48 -9.75 -10.71
CA CYS A 20 -4.32 -10.64 -11.86
C CYS A 20 -5.60 -11.42 -12.17
N ARG A 21 -6.26 -12.00 -11.16
CA ARG A 21 -7.53 -12.74 -11.32
C ARG A 21 -8.65 -11.84 -11.84
N VAL A 22 -8.76 -10.62 -11.34
CA VAL A 22 -9.79 -9.64 -11.78
C VAL A 22 -9.57 -9.24 -13.25
N LEU A 23 -8.32 -9.16 -13.69
CA LEU A 23 -7.97 -8.74 -15.05
C LEU A 23 -7.81 -9.92 -16.03
N GLY A 24 -7.79 -11.16 -15.55
CA GLY A 24 -7.53 -12.33 -16.37
C GLY A 24 -6.11 -12.36 -16.97
N ILE A 25 -5.12 -11.78 -16.30
CA ILE A 25 -3.73 -11.69 -16.81
C ILE A 25 -2.73 -12.37 -15.89
N ASP A 26 -1.61 -12.81 -16.47
CA ASP A 26 -0.48 -13.33 -15.70
C ASP A 26 0.24 -12.24 -14.88
N GLY A 27 0.87 -12.65 -13.78
CA GLY A 27 1.64 -11.76 -12.91
C GLY A 27 2.80 -11.07 -13.62
N LYS A 28 3.45 -11.73 -14.59
CA LYS A 28 4.52 -11.11 -15.40
C LYS A 28 3.95 -9.97 -16.25
N THR A 29 2.77 -10.17 -16.83
CA THR A 29 2.08 -9.13 -17.62
C THR A 29 1.69 -7.94 -16.76
N LEU A 30 1.16 -8.19 -15.55
CA LEU A 30 0.81 -7.14 -14.60
C LEU A 30 2.04 -6.29 -14.25
N ARG A 31 3.16 -6.93 -13.89
CA ARG A 31 4.40 -6.22 -13.51
C ARG A 31 5.05 -5.50 -14.68
N LYS A 32 4.97 -6.02 -15.91
CA LYS A 32 5.56 -5.38 -17.10
C LYS A 32 4.79 -4.14 -17.55
N HIS A 33 3.45 -4.20 -17.57
CA HIS A 33 2.63 -3.15 -18.19
C HIS A 33 1.99 -2.17 -17.20
N PHE A 34 1.91 -2.54 -15.92
CA PHE A 34 1.21 -1.77 -14.89
C PHE A 34 2.09 -1.46 -13.67
N ARG A 35 3.42 -1.50 -13.83
CA ARG A 35 4.38 -1.23 -12.73
C ARG A 35 4.10 0.12 -12.07
N ARG A 36 3.97 1.16 -12.90
CA ARG A 36 3.69 2.53 -12.46
C ARG A 36 2.39 2.63 -11.66
N GLU A 37 1.34 1.96 -12.09
CA GLU A 37 0.05 1.95 -11.39
C GLU A 37 0.12 1.24 -10.04
N LEU A 38 0.87 0.14 -9.96
CA LEU A 38 1.13 -0.57 -8.70
C LEU A 38 1.91 0.29 -7.72
N ASP A 39 2.94 0.98 -8.20
CA ASP A 39 3.79 1.83 -7.36
C ASP A 39 3.01 3.06 -6.86
N ILE A 40 2.23 3.72 -7.74
CA ILE A 40 1.34 4.84 -7.35
C ILE A 40 0.25 4.35 -6.38
N GLY A 41 -0.32 3.16 -6.61
CA GLY A 41 -1.30 2.57 -5.72
C GLY A 41 -0.72 2.29 -4.33
N GLY A 42 0.49 1.73 -4.28
CA GLY A 42 1.24 1.51 -3.04
C GLY A 42 1.47 2.82 -2.27
N ALA A 43 1.97 3.86 -2.93
CA ALA A 43 2.19 5.17 -2.31
C ALA A 43 0.90 5.80 -1.76
N ARG A 44 -0.23 5.63 -2.46
CA ARG A 44 -1.54 6.09 -1.96
C ARG A 44 -2.00 5.33 -0.72
N LEU A 45 -1.76 4.03 -0.68
CA LEU A 45 -2.05 3.21 0.50
C LEU A 45 -1.19 3.68 1.69
N GLU A 46 0.10 3.92 1.47
CA GLU A 46 1.02 4.43 2.48
C GLU A 46 0.53 5.76 3.06
N ALA A 47 0.21 6.74 2.19
CA ALA A 47 -0.31 8.03 2.60
C ALA A 47 -1.62 7.92 3.40
N SER A 48 -2.51 7.01 2.99
CA SER A 48 -3.78 6.77 3.70
C SER A 48 -3.56 6.14 5.08
N LEU A 49 -2.60 5.23 5.20
CA LEU A 49 -2.21 4.63 6.47
C LEU A 49 -1.54 5.66 7.39
N ALA A 50 -0.67 6.52 6.86
CA ALA A 50 -0.05 7.60 7.61
C ALA A 50 -1.08 8.61 8.14
N LEU A 51 -2.06 9.00 7.32
CA LEU A 51 -3.16 9.86 7.76
C LEU A 51 -3.99 9.18 8.87
N ARG A 52 -4.28 7.89 8.71
CA ARG A 52 -5.01 7.13 9.73
C ARG A 52 -4.21 7.03 11.04
N LEU A 53 -2.89 6.90 10.96
CA LEU A 53 -2.00 6.94 12.12
C LEU A 53 -2.11 8.27 12.87
N LEU A 54 -2.09 9.41 12.16
CA LEU A 54 -2.24 10.74 12.76
C LEU A 54 -3.59 10.91 13.47
N ASN A 55 -4.67 10.43 12.84
CA ASN A 55 -6.01 10.48 13.43
C ASN A 55 -6.11 9.61 14.68
N ILE A 56 -5.53 8.40 14.67
CA ILE A 56 -5.54 7.50 15.84
C ILE A 56 -4.65 8.04 16.96
N ALA A 57 -3.50 8.65 16.62
CA ALA A 57 -2.64 9.31 17.59
C ALA A 57 -3.36 10.46 18.32
N SER A 58 -4.38 11.04 17.69
CA SER A 58 -5.26 12.06 18.28
C SER A 58 -6.44 11.48 19.08
N GLY A 59 -6.60 10.15 19.12
CA GLY A 59 -7.73 9.44 19.74
C GLY A 59 -7.30 8.36 20.75
N LYS A 60 -8.25 7.51 21.18
CA LYS A 60 -8.06 6.50 22.27
C LYS A 60 -7.80 5.06 21.80
N ASP A 61 -7.73 4.79 20.49
CA ASP A 61 -7.69 3.42 19.97
C ASP A 61 -6.26 2.86 19.79
N ALA A 62 -5.64 2.44 20.89
CA ALA A 62 -4.30 1.87 20.90
C ALA A 62 -4.12 0.62 20.01
N THR A 63 -5.18 -0.17 19.80
CA THR A 63 -5.14 -1.37 18.96
C THR A 63 -5.03 -1.01 17.47
N ALA A 64 -5.75 0.02 17.03
CA ALA A 64 -5.68 0.48 15.65
C ALA A 64 -4.31 1.08 15.33
N LEU A 65 -3.69 1.76 16.30
CA LEU A 65 -2.34 2.31 16.19
C LEU A 65 -1.32 1.21 15.89
N LYS A 66 -1.31 0.14 16.68
CA LYS A 66 -0.39 -1.00 16.52
C LYS A 66 -0.54 -1.66 15.15
N ALA A 67 -1.77 -1.84 14.66
CA ALA A 67 -2.03 -2.44 13.35
C ALA A 67 -1.50 -1.57 12.20
N VAL A 68 -1.69 -0.26 12.26
CA VAL A 68 -1.19 0.67 11.24
C VAL A 68 0.34 0.73 11.26
N ILE A 69 0.97 0.82 12.43
CA ILE A 69 2.43 0.76 12.57
C ILE A 69 2.97 -0.55 12.01
N PHE A 70 2.35 -1.69 12.34
CA PHE A 70 2.76 -2.99 11.82
C PHE A 70 2.74 -3.02 10.28
N LEU A 71 1.66 -2.54 9.66
CA LEU A 71 1.53 -2.46 8.21
C LEU A 71 2.60 -1.56 7.57
N LEU A 72 2.87 -0.39 8.15
CA LEU A 72 3.89 0.54 7.67
C LEU A 72 5.28 -0.09 7.72
N ARG A 73 5.61 -0.77 8.81
CA ARG A 73 6.89 -1.49 8.95
C ARG A 73 7.01 -2.66 7.97
N ALA A 74 5.98 -3.49 7.87
CA ALA A 74 6.01 -4.74 7.11
C ALA A 74 6.00 -4.54 5.58
N ARG A 75 5.26 -3.54 5.07
CA ARG A 75 5.13 -3.30 3.61
C ARG A 75 5.96 -2.14 3.08
N PHE A 76 6.18 -1.10 3.87
CA PHE A 76 6.83 0.14 3.40
C PHE A 76 8.24 0.33 3.96
N GLY A 77 8.73 -0.63 4.76
CA GLY A 77 10.08 -0.60 5.29
C GLY A 77 10.32 0.48 6.33
N TRP A 78 9.26 1.06 6.91
CA TRP A 78 9.41 2.03 7.98
C TRP A 78 10.11 1.35 9.15
N SER A 79 11.18 1.97 9.64
CA SER A 79 11.89 1.47 10.82
C SER A 79 12.36 2.66 11.64
N PRO A 80 12.23 2.61 12.97
CA PRO A 80 12.85 3.61 13.84
C PRO A 80 14.39 3.56 13.78
N TYR A 81 14.96 2.48 13.24
CA TYR A 81 16.40 2.29 13.09
C TYR A 81 16.89 2.58 11.66
N LEU A 82 16.07 3.20 10.80
CA LEU A 82 16.53 3.58 9.48
C LEU A 82 17.59 4.68 9.63
N PRO A 83 18.76 4.57 8.97
CA PRO A 83 19.71 5.68 8.93
C PRO A 83 19.05 6.88 8.25
N PRO A 84 19.40 8.12 8.66
CA PRO A 84 18.89 9.32 8.01
C PRO A 84 19.21 9.26 6.51
N SER A 85 18.26 9.68 5.68
CA SER A 85 18.48 9.78 4.23
C SER A 85 19.64 10.75 4.00
N ARG A 86 20.71 10.25 3.37
CA ARG A 86 21.88 11.04 2.96
C ARG A 86 21.50 12.16 2.01
#